data_AF-A0A4Q1K384-F1
#
_entry.id   AF-A0A4Q1K384-F1
#
_cell.length_a   1.000
_cell.length_b   1.000
_cell.length_c   1.000
_cell.angle_alpha   90.00
_cell.angle_beta   90.00
_cell.angle_gamma   90.00
#
_symmetry.space_group_name_H-M   'P 1'
#
loop_
_entity.id
_entity.type
_entity.pdbx_description
1 polymer ?
#
loop_
_entity_poly.entity_id
_entity_poly.type
_entity_poly.pdbx_seq_one_letter_code
_entity_poly.pdbx_strand_id
1 'polypeptide(L)'
;MKEGKFRPHPNSLKNTFCVFYESDLSEIKEKKSDFESESGSTYYYTEIGMYRLSNHWGRLANSKWRLVSNNVANNSKVKLGFANWNDFYPDNKTDALYYLDYDSDKREILYQHKNNPDYDGIAVLRTSEETMKRIKTARNILNLTNWARYFDDWDIEELRIIVIDKLIHTNSTIEKIKKELYGSK
;
A
#
# COMPACT_ATOMS: atom_id res chain seq x y z
N MET A 1 -3.81 26.71 -31.01
CA MET A 1 -4.48 25.41 -30.79
C MET A 1 -4.82 25.35 -29.30
N LYS A 2 -6.08 25.14 -28.91
CA LYS A 2 -6.40 24.90 -27.50
C LYS A 2 -5.94 23.48 -27.21
N GLU A 3 -4.86 23.31 -26.46
CA GLU A 3 -4.49 22.01 -25.90
C GLU A 3 -5.70 21.47 -25.14
N GLY A 4 -6.23 20.34 -25.61
CA GLY A 4 -7.32 19.66 -24.93
C GLY A 4 -6.80 19.17 -23.59
N LYS A 5 -7.45 19.57 -22.50
CA LYS A 5 -7.09 19.11 -21.15
C LYS A 5 -7.05 17.58 -21.14
N PHE A 6 -5.91 16.99 -20.75
CA PHE A 6 -5.75 15.54 -20.71
C PHE A 6 -6.87 14.91 -19.87
N ARG A 7 -7.47 13.84 -20.40
CA ARG A 7 -8.49 13.05 -19.70
C ARG A 7 -8.19 11.57 -19.89
N PRO A 8 -8.14 10.77 -18.81
CA PRO A 8 -7.97 9.34 -18.93
C PRO A 8 -9.19 8.73 -19.65
N HIS A 9 -8.98 7.65 -20.40
CA HIS A 9 -10.06 6.95 -21.08
C HIS A 9 -11.09 6.46 -20.04
N PRO A 10 -12.40 6.57 -20.29
CA PRO A 10 -13.43 6.02 -19.42
C PRO A 10 -13.15 4.52 -19.19
N ASN A 11 -12.98 4.09 -17.94
CA ASN A 11 -12.59 2.73 -17.52
C ASN A 11 -11.09 2.43 -17.37
N SER A 12 -10.16 3.27 -17.85
CA SER A 12 -8.71 3.02 -17.65
C SER A 12 -8.29 2.94 -16.17
N LEU A 13 -9.10 3.52 -15.29
CA LEU A 13 -8.88 3.58 -13.85
C LEU A 13 -9.63 2.48 -13.06
N LYS A 14 -10.46 1.67 -13.73
CA LYS A 14 -11.20 0.57 -13.10
C LYS A 14 -10.28 -0.64 -12.93
N ASN A 15 -10.45 -1.35 -11.82
CA ASN A 15 -9.66 -2.53 -11.50
C ASN A 15 -8.16 -2.19 -11.54
N THR A 16 -7.78 -1.14 -10.82
CA THR A 16 -6.37 -0.73 -10.69
C THR A 16 -5.94 -0.67 -9.24
N PHE A 17 -4.67 -1.00 -8.99
CA PHE A 17 -3.97 -0.61 -7.78
C PHE A 17 -3.16 0.66 -8.06
N CYS A 18 -3.14 1.59 -7.10
CA CYS A 18 -2.32 2.79 -7.19
C CYS A 18 -1.95 3.30 -5.80
N VAL A 19 -0.76 3.88 -5.68
CA VAL A 19 -0.29 4.57 -4.48
C VAL A 19 -0.27 6.05 -4.79
N PHE A 20 -1.04 6.80 -4.01
CA PHE A 20 -1.00 8.26 -4.02
C PHE A 20 -0.08 8.74 -2.92
N TYR A 21 0.65 9.82 -3.19
CA TYR A 21 1.46 10.52 -2.21
C TYR A 21 0.79 11.83 -1.83
N GLU A 22 0.69 12.10 -0.54
CA GLU A 22 0.05 13.32 -0.04
C GLU A 22 0.73 14.58 -0.60
N SER A 23 -0.10 15.52 -1.06
CA SER A 23 0.31 16.79 -1.67
C SER A 23 -0.37 17.96 -0.95
N ASP A 24 0.20 19.16 -1.09
CA ASP A 24 -0.37 20.37 -0.50
C ASP A 24 -1.62 20.84 -1.25
N LEU A 25 -2.62 21.39 -0.55
CA LEU A 25 -3.85 21.88 -1.18
C LEU A 25 -3.62 23.06 -2.14
N SER A 26 -2.51 23.79 -1.99
CA SER A 26 -2.11 24.84 -2.92
C SER A 26 -1.94 24.35 -4.36
N GLU A 27 -1.62 23.07 -4.57
CA GLU A 27 -1.47 22.42 -5.89
C GLU A 27 -2.74 22.47 -6.75
N ILE A 28 -3.91 22.65 -6.12
CA ILE A 28 -5.21 22.69 -6.79
C ILE A 28 -5.97 24.00 -6.57
N LYS A 29 -5.39 24.99 -5.88
CA LYS A 29 -6.09 26.22 -5.47
C LYS A 29 -6.72 27.00 -6.63
N GLU A 30 -6.07 26.98 -7.79
CA GLU A 30 -6.52 27.68 -9.00
C GLU A 30 -7.08 26.73 -10.07
N LYS A 31 -7.17 25.43 -9.77
CA LYS A 31 -7.65 24.40 -10.70
C LYS A 31 -9.14 24.15 -10.50
N LYS A 32 -9.89 24.13 -11.60
CA LYS A 32 -11.25 23.56 -11.60
C LYS A 32 -11.17 22.03 -11.62
N SER A 33 -12.02 21.38 -10.84
CA SER A 33 -12.17 19.93 -10.84
C SER A 33 -12.52 19.44 -12.25
N ASP A 34 -11.91 18.34 -12.66
CA ASP A 34 -12.20 17.68 -13.94
C ASP A 34 -13.34 16.69 -13.82
N PHE A 35 -13.46 16.10 -12.64
CA PHE A 35 -14.47 15.13 -12.31
C PHE A 35 -14.75 15.17 -10.81
N GLU A 36 -16.00 14.96 -10.45
CA GLU A 36 -16.44 14.78 -9.06
C GLU A 36 -17.26 13.50 -9.01
N SER A 37 -16.88 12.59 -8.13
CA SER A 37 -17.63 11.35 -7.92
C SER A 37 -18.88 11.63 -7.09
N GLU A 38 -19.90 10.78 -7.22
CA GLU A 38 -21.12 10.81 -6.40
C GLU A 38 -20.85 10.75 -4.89
N SER A 39 -19.74 10.12 -4.48
CA SER A 39 -19.32 10.03 -3.08
C SER A 39 -18.48 11.23 -2.59
N GLY A 40 -18.34 12.28 -3.39
CA GLY A 40 -17.72 13.55 -3.00
C GLY A 40 -16.19 13.62 -3.12
N SER A 41 -15.53 12.63 -3.71
CA SER A 41 -14.12 12.79 -4.12
C SER A 41 -14.02 13.66 -5.37
N THR A 42 -13.05 14.58 -5.40
CA THR A 42 -12.79 15.44 -6.56
C THR A 42 -11.44 15.11 -7.20
N TYR A 43 -11.38 15.25 -8.52
CA TYR A 43 -10.25 14.82 -9.34
C TYR A 43 -9.76 15.95 -10.22
N TYR A 44 -8.44 16.11 -10.31
CA TYR A 44 -7.78 17.14 -11.10
C TYR A 44 -6.74 16.47 -11.98
N TYR A 45 -6.99 16.45 -13.28
CA TYR A 45 -6.13 15.78 -14.25
C TYR A 45 -5.04 16.73 -14.74
N THR A 46 -3.85 16.18 -14.86
CA THR A 46 -2.67 16.83 -15.44
C THR A 46 -2.12 15.94 -16.55
N GLU A 47 -1.11 16.42 -17.26
CA GLU A 47 -0.45 15.63 -18.30
C GLU A 47 0.30 14.42 -17.74
N ILE A 48 0.85 14.53 -16.53
CA ILE A 48 1.71 13.50 -15.93
C ILE A 48 0.96 12.56 -14.96
N GLY A 49 -0.15 13.02 -14.39
CA GLY A 49 -0.89 12.26 -13.40
C GLY A 49 -2.20 12.91 -12.99
N MET A 50 -2.76 12.46 -11.87
CA MET A 50 -3.94 13.06 -11.27
C MET A 50 -3.69 13.45 -9.82
N TYR A 51 -4.33 14.54 -9.42
CA TYR A 51 -4.64 14.76 -8.01
C TYR A 51 -6.04 14.23 -7.70
N ARG A 52 -6.18 13.65 -6.52
CA ARG A 52 -7.45 13.23 -5.94
C ARG A 52 -7.59 13.84 -4.55
N LEU A 53 -8.63 14.64 -4.35
CA LEU A 53 -9.00 15.15 -3.03
C LEU A 53 -10.08 14.23 -2.46
N SER A 54 -9.81 13.60 -1.32
CA SER A 54 -10.76 12.67 -0.72
C SER A 54 -10.56 12.54 0.78
N ASN A 55 -11.66 12.22 1.48
CA ASN A 55 -11.66 11.81 2.88
C ASN A 55 -11.59 10.28 3.08
N HIS A 56 -11.58 9.51 1.98
CA HIS A 56 -11.53 8.05 2.01
C HIS A 56 -10.51 7.51 1.01
N TRP A 57 -9.57 6.71 1.53
CA TRP A 57 -8.49 6.06 0.79
C TRP A 57 -8.48 4.56 1.10
N GLY A 58 -7.91 3.77 0.18
CA GLY A 58 -7.96 2.30 0.21
C GLY A 58 -8.84 1.77 -0.92
N ARG A 59 -9.94 1.09 -0.59
CA ARG A 59 -10.81 0.48 -1.60
C ARG A 59 -11.73 1.53 -2.24
N LEU A 60 -11.66 1.68 -3.56
CA LEU A 60 -12.54 2.54 -4.36
C LEU A 60 -13.25 1.71 -5.43
N ALA A 61 -14.52 1.38 -5.20
CA ALA A 61 -15.28 0.46 -6.05
C ALA A 61 -14.48 -0.84 -6.29
N ASN A 62 -14.01 -1.08 -7.51
CA ASN A 62 -13.21 -2.26 -7.88
C ASN A 62 -11.70 -2.00 -7.91
N SER A 63 -11.26 -0.80 -7.55
CA SER A 63 -9.85 -0.38 -7.51
C SER A 63 -9.36 -0.26 -6.06
N LYS A 64 -8.03 -0.25 -5.89
CA LYS A 64 -7.33 -0.15 -4.60
C LYS A 64 -6.34 1.01 -4.63
N TRP A 65 -6.76 2.18 -4.18
CA TRP A 65 -5.97 3.42 -4.19
C TRP A 65 -5.66 3.87 -2.78
N ARG A 66 -4.43 3.62 -2.32
CA ARG A 66 -3.98 4.01 -0.99
C ARG A 66 -3.30 5.37 -1.01
N LEU A 67 -3.29 6.06 0.13
CA LEU A 67 -2.53 7.29 0.33
C LEU A 67 -1.36 7.00 1.27
N VAL A 68 -0.16 7.40 0.86
CA VAL A 68 1.00 7.56 1.72
C VAL A 68 1.02 9.01 2.19
N SER A 69 0.97 9.19 3.50
CA SER A 69 0.94 10.50 4.15
C SER A 69 2.31 10.78 4.73
N ASN A 70 2.92 11.90 4.34
CA ASN A 70 4.24 12.29 4.83
C ASN A 70 4.15 13.16 6.10
N ASN A 71 2.94 13.65 6.45
CA ASN A 71 2.74 14.57 7.56
C ASN A 71 1.76 14.02 8.59
N VAL A 72 2.31 13.54 9.70
CA VAL A 72 1.54 13.09 10.88
C VAL A 72 0.85 14.26 11.59
N ALA A 73 1.34 15.49 11.39
CA ALA A 73 0.84 16.68 12.10
C ALA A 73 -0.54 17.18 11.60
N ASN A 74 -0.98 16.78 10.40
CA ASN A 74 -2.21 17.30 9.81
C ASN A 74 -3.35 16.28 9.94
N ASN A 75 -4.17 16.47 10.99
CA ASN A 75 -5.31 15.59 11.34
C ASN A 75 -6.55 15.80 10.45
N SER A 76 -6.43 16.52 9.32
CA SER A 76 -7.53 16.67 8.38
C SER A 76 -7.95 15.30 7.84
N LYS A 77 -9.25 15.03 7.90
CA LYS A 77 -9.83 13.83 7.27
C LYS A 77 -9.74 13.91 5.75
N VAL A 78 -9.85 15.11 5.17
CA VAL A 78 -9.76 15.33 3.72
C VAL A 78 -8.29 15.58 3.37
N LYS A 79 -7.76 14.77 2.46
CA LYS A 79 -6.37 14.86 1.99
C LYS A 79 -6.31 14.90 0.48
N LEU A 80 -5.35 15.64 -0.05
CA LEU A 80 -5.00 15.63 -1.46
C LEU A 80 -3.87 14.64 -1.68
N GLY A 81 -4.04 13.72 -2.62
CA GLY A 81 -2.98 12.84 -3.06
C GLY A 81 -2.69 13.05 -4.55
N PHE A 82 -1.44 12.85 -4.96
CA PHE A 82 -1.02 12.80 -6.35
C PHE A 82 -0.49 11.41 -6.72
N ALA A 83 -0.76 10.98 -7.95
CA ALA A 83 -0.17 9.77 -8.54
C ALA A 83 0.06 9.98 -10.05
N ASN A 84 1.15 9.43 -10.58
CA ASN A 84 1.42 9.48 -12.02
C ASN A 84 0.51 8.50 -12.77
N TRP A 85 0.26 8.79 -14.05
CA TRP A 85 -0.53 7.89 -14.90
C TRP A 85 0.07 6.48 -15.01
N ASN A 86 1.40 6.36 -14.94
CA ASN A 86 2.11 5.09 -15.04
C ASN A 86 2.05 4.25 -13.75
N ASP A 87 1.58 4.83 -12.64
CA ASP A 87 1.51 4.16 -11.33
C ASP A 87 0.15 3.45 -11.10
N PHE A 88 -0.72 3.44 -12.11
CA PHE A 88 -2.00 2.72 -12.10
C PHE A 88 -1.84 1.32 -12.68
N TYR A 89 -1.60 0.35 -11.81
CA TYR A 89 -1.36 -1.03 -12.23
C TYR A 89 -2.67 -1.81 -12.36
N PRO A 90 -2.85 -2.64 -13.41
CA PRO A 90 -4.01 -3.52 -13.52
C PRO A 90 -4.13 -4.45 -12.32
N ASP A 91 -5.35 -4.59 -11.81
CA ASP A 91 -5.66 -5.35 -10.60
C ASP A 91 -6.79 -6.35 -10.89
N ASN A 92 -6.73 -7.50 -10.21
CA ASN A 92 -7.82 -8.46 -10.18
C ASN A 92 -7.76 -9.28 -8.86
N LYS A 93 -8.77 -10.12 -8.66
CA LYS A 93 -8.90 -10.88 -7.40
C LYS A 93 -8.13 -12.20 -7.38
N THR A 94 -7.79 -12.75 -8.55
CA THR A 94 -7.34 -14.13 -8.71
C THR A 94 -5.83 -14.25 -8.82
N ASP A 95 -5.17 -13.25 -9.39
CA ASP A 95 -3.76 -13.30 -9.69
C ASP A 95 -2.92 -12.92 -8.47
N ALA A 96 -1.75 -13.55 -8.37
CA ALA A 96 -0.72 -13.20 -7.41
C ALA A 96 -0.02 -11.90 -7.84
N LEU A 97 -0.56 -10.76 -7.41
CA LEU A 97 -0.12 -9.44 -7.84
C LEU A 97 0.60 -8.63 -6.76
N TYR A 98 0.56 -9.09 -5.51
CA TYR A 98 0.98 -8.28 -4.38
C TYR A 98 2.07 -8.94 -3.56
N TYR A 99 3.02 -8.14 -3.09
CA TYR A 99 4.01 -8.53 -2.10
C TYR A 99 3.93 -7.64 -0.87
N LEU A 100 4.51 -8.12 0.23
CA LEU A 100 4.65 -7.34 1.46
C LEU A 100 5.99 -6.61 1.42
N ASP A 101 5.99 -5.40 1.93
CA ASP A 101 7.14 -4.51 1.97
C ASP A 101 7.28 -3.96 3.40
N TYR A 102 8.48 -4.03 3.96
CA TYR A 102 8.75 -3.58 5.32
C TYR A 102 9.64 -2.35 5.30
N ASP A 103 9.04 -1.21 5.64
CA ASP A 103 9.76 0.04 5.87
C ASP A 103 10.32 0.01 7.30
N SER A 104 11.60 -0.31 7.42
CA SER A 104 12.30 -0.40 8.71
C SER A 104 12.42 0.95 9.40
N ASP A 105 12.54 2.05 8.64
CA ASP A 105 12.69 3.40 9.18
C ASP A 105 11.38 3.87 9.83
N LYS A 106 10.25 3.63 9.15
CA LYS A 106 8.92 3.95 9.67
C LYS A 106 8.34 2.87 10.58
N ARG A 107 9.01 1.71 10.67
CA ARG A 107 8.51 0.51 11.36
C ARG A 107 7.09 0.19 10.89
N GLU A 108 6.89 0.16 9.57
CA GLU A 108 5.59 -0.09 8.95
C GLU A 108 5.67 -1.21 7.92
N ILE A 109 4.66 -2.11 7.92
CA ILE A 109 4.51 -3.12 6.87
C ILE A 109 3.36 -2.70 5.97
N LEU A 110 3.68 -2.59 4.69
CA LEU A 110 2.79 -2.25 3.60
C LEU A 110 2.70 -3.42 2.62
N TYR A 111 1.81 -3.28 1.65
CA TYR A 111 1.80 -4.15 0.48
C TYR A 111 1.94 -3.30 -0.77
N GLN A 112 2.61 -3.88 -1.75
CA GLN A 112 2.93 -3.25 -3.01
C GLN A 112 2.50 -4.18 -4.14
N HIS A 113 2.30 -3.61 -5.32
CA HIS A 113 1.98 -4.38 -6.52
C HIS A 113 3.28 -4.82 -7.22
N LYS A 114 3.31 -5.98 -7.87
CA LYS A 114 4.49 -6.54 -8.54
C LYS A 114 5.12 -5.65 -9.63
N ASN A 115 4.35 -4.67 -10.13
CA ASN A 115 4.83 -3.69 -11.12
C ASN A 115 5.42 -2.44 -10.46
N ASN A 116 5.49 -2.38 -9.13
CA ASN A 116 6.23 -1.34 -8.44
C ASN A 116 7.69 -1.36 -8.93
N PRO A 117 8.28 -0.24 -9.37
CA PRO A 117 9.67 -0.17 -9.81
C PRO A 117 10.68 -0.70 -8.80
N ASP A 118 10.36 -0.62 -7.51
CA ASP A 118 11.22 -1.08 -6.43
C ASP A 118 11.11 -2.60 -6.15
N TYR A 119 10.30 -3.34 -6.92
CA TYR A 119 10.16 -4.78 -6.74
C TYR A 119 11.38 -5.53 -7.30
N ASP A 120 12.14 -6.16 -6.42
CA ASP A 120 13.36 -6.92 -6.72
C ASP A 120 13.11 -8.36 -7.21
N GLY A 121 11.86 -8.82 -7.21
CA GLY A 121 11.50 -10.20 -7.57
C GLY A 121 11.70 -11.22 -6.46
N ILE A 122 12.12 -10.81 -5.25
CA ILE A 122 12.44 -11.72 -4.13
C ILE A 122 11.22 -11.93 -3.24
N ALA A 123 10.49 -10.86 -2.90
CA ALA A 123 9.31 -10.97 -2.06
C ALA A 123 8.21 -11.80 -2.74
N VAL A 124 7.57 -12.71 -1.98
CA VAL A 124 6.61 -13.65 -2.55
C VAL A 124 5.32 -12.93 -2.97
N LEU A 125 4.94 -13.10 -4.23
CA LEU A 125 3.68 -12.61 -4.77
C LEU A 125 2.51 -13.44 -4.27
N ARG A 126 1.40 -12.76 -3.95
CA ARG A 126 0.19 -13.34 -3.39
C ARG A 126 -1.05 -12.66 -3.98
N THR A 127 -2.16 -13.37 -3.93
CA THR A 127 -3.46 -12.77 -4.29
C THR A 127 -3.83 -11.65 -3.32
N SER A 128 -4.81 -10.83 -3.69
CA SER A 128 -5.31 -9.78 -2.80
C SER A 128 -5.79 -10.33 -1.45
N GLU A 129 -6.45 -11.49 -1.44
CA GLU A 129 -6.98 -12.07 -0.19
C GLU A 129 -5.85 -12.59 0.71
N GLU A 130 -4.91 -13.34 0.14
CA GLU A 130 -3.75 -13.87 0.86
C GLU A 130 -2.88 -12.75 1.41
N THR A 131 -2.66 -11.69 0.63
CA THR A 131 -1.91 -10.51 1.05
C THR A 131 -2.54 -9.86 2.28
N MET A 132 -3.86 -9.69 2.30
CA MET A 132 -4.56 -9.12 3.45
C MET A 132 -4.45 -9.99 4.71
N LYS A 133 -4.48 -11.32 4.56
CA LYS A 133 -4.22 -12.24 5.68
C LYS A 133 -2.77 -12.13 6.15
N ARG A 134 -1.82 -12.11 5.21
CA ARG A 134 -0.38 -12.08 5.48
C ARG A 134 0.05 -10.79 6.17
N ILE A 135 -0.38 -9.64 5.66
CA ILE A 135 -0.03 -8.33 6.22
C ILE A 135 -0.62 -8.14 7.63
N LYS A 136 -1.82 -8.68 7.89
CA LYS A 136 -2.40 -8.69 9.24
C LYS A 136 -1.52 -9.46 10.22
N THR A 137 -1.07 -10.65 9.84
CA THR A 137 -0.15 -11.45 10.65
C THR A 137 1.17 -10.72 10.89
N ALA A 138 1.77 -10.14 9.84
CA ALA A 138 3.04 -9.43 9.95
C ALA A 138 2.93 -8.19 10.86
N ARG A 139 1.85 -7.41 10.75
CA ARG A 139 1.57 -6.28 11.64
C ARG A 139 1.34 -6.70 13.09
N ASN A 140 0.75 -7.88 13.33
CA ASN A 140 0.63 -8.42 14.69
C ASN A 140 2.01 -8.76 15.29
N ILE A 141 2.94 -9.29 14.48
CA ILE A 141 4.33 -9.54 14.92
C ILE A 141 5.03 -8.23 15.30
N LEU A 142 4.84 -7.19 14.48
CA LEU A 142 5.48 -5.90 14.69
C LEU A 142 4.98 -5.13 15.92
N ASN A 143 3.68 -5.23 16.22
CA ASN A 143 3.01 -4.40 17.24
C ASN A 143 2.71 -5.12 18.56
N LEU A 144 2.67 -6.44 18.57
CA LEU A 144 2.38 -7.21 19.78
C LEU A 144 3.67 -7.88 20.31
N THR A 145 3.64 -8.29 21.57
CA THR A 145 4.73 -9.03 22.22
C THR A 145 4.30 -10.42 22.68
N ASN A 146 2.98 -10.67 22.83
CA ASN A 146 2.43 -11.94 23.29
C ASN A 146 2.85 -13.16 22.48
N TRP A 147 3.21 -12.97 21.21
CA TRP A 147 3.64 -14.04 20.32
C TRP A 147 5.06 -14.54 20.63
N ALA A 148 5.87 -13.75 21.35
CA ALA A 148 7.29 -13.99 21.63
C ALA A 148 7.57 -14.59 23.02
N ARG A 149 6.53 -14.83 23.85
CA ARG A 149 6.65 -15.33 25.24
C ARG A 149 7.35 -16.68 25.43
N TYR A 150 7.70 -17.38 24.34
CA TYR A 150 8.42 -18.66 24.38
C TYR A 150 9.87 -18.50 23.92
N PHE A 151 10.31 -17.26 23.70
CA PHE A 151 11.64 -16.90 23.21
C PHE A 151 12.36 -15.99 24.22
N ASP A 152 12.25 -16.29 25.51
CA ASP A 152 12.72 -15.41 26.59
C ASP A 152 14.23 -15.08 26.55
N ASP A 153 15.03 -15.92 25.88
CA ASP A 153 16.47 -15.73 25.71
C ASP A 153 16.87 -14.90 24.47
N TRP A 154 15.89 -14.40 23.70
CA TRP A 154 16.14 -13.68 22.45
C TRP A 154 15.76 -12.20 22.57
N ASP A 155 16.48 -11.34 21.86
CA ASP A 155 16.04 -9.97 21.64
C ASP A 155 14.78 -9.96 20.74
N ILE A 156 13.73 -9.28 21.21
CA ILE A 156 12.43 -9.28 20.51
C ILE A 156 12.48 -8.51 19.20
N GLU A 157 13.31 -7.48 19.08
CA GLU A 157 13.44 -6.73 17.84
C GLU A 157 14.21 -7.55 16.79
N GLU A 158 15.25 -8.28 17.19
CA GLU A 158 15.92 -9.26 16.32
C GLU A 158 14.96 -10.34 15.82
N LEU A 159 14.13 -10.91 16.72
CA LEU A 159 13.11 -11.88 16.34
C LEU A 159 12.08 -11.30 15.36
N ARG A 160 11.66 -10.05 15.55
CA ARG A 160 10.70 -9.41 14.63
C ARG A 160 11.27 -9.34 13.23
N ILE A 161 12.53 -8.91 13.09
CA ILE A 161 13.20 -8.82 11.80
C ILE A 161 13.21 -10.19 11.12
N ILE A 162 13.63 -11.24 11.82
CA ILE A 162 13.71 -12.60 11.27
C ILE A 162 12.32 -13.14 10.87
N VAL A 163 11.31 -12.94 11.72
CA VAL A 163 9.96 -13.44 11.46
C VAL A 163 9.30 -12.67 10.31
N ILE A 164 9.45 -11.34 10.27
CA ILE A 164 8.91 -10.49 9.21
C ILE A 164 9.57 -10.85 7.87
N ASP A 165 10.89 -11.01 7.84
CA ASP A 165 11.64 -11.45 6.67
C ASP A 165 11.09 -12.78 6.13
N LYS A 166 10.96 -13.80 6.98
CA LYS A 166 10.36 -15.08 6.58
C LYS A 166 8.91 -14.95 6.12
N LEU A 167 8.11 -14.07 6.72
CA LEU A 167 6.73 -13.82 6.30
C LEU A 167 6.65 -13.19 4.91
N ILE A 168 7.59 -12.30 4.56
CA ILE A 168 7.68 -11.64 3.27
C ILE A 168 8.16 -12.63 2.20
N HIS A 169 9.28 -13.31 2.45
CA HIS A 169 10.06 -14.06 1.46
C HIS A 169 9.71 -15.55 1.35
N THR A 170 8.79 -16.07 2.16
CA THR A 170 8.39 -17.49 2.09
C THR A 170 6.88 -17.68 2.12
N ASN A 171 6.40 -18.89 1.81
CA ASN A 171 5.01 -19.30 2.04
C ASN A 171 4.79 -19.99 3.40
N SER A 172 5.81 -20.03 4.27
CA SER A 172 5.69 -20.67 5.58
C SER A 172 4.64 -19.98 6.45
N THR A 173 3.86 -20.76 7.20
CA THR A 173 2.93 -20.21 8.19
C THR A 173 3.71 -19.64 9.38
N ILE A 174 3.07 -18.79 10.18
CA ILE A 174 3.70 -18.23 11.38
C ILE A 174 4.05 -19.32 12.39
N GLU A 175 3.24 -20.36 12.51
CA GLU A 175 3.49 -21.52 13.38
C GLU A 175 4.73 -22.28 12.93
N LYS A 176 4.89 -22.50 11.61
CA LYS A 176 6.07 -23.16 11.06
C LYS A 176 7.34 -22.33 11.30
N ILE A 177 7.28 -21.02 11.04
CA ILE A 177 8.39 -20.09 11.28
C ILE A 177 8.83 -20.15 12.75
N LYS A 178 7.88 -20.05 13.69
CA LYS A 178 8.17 -20.12 15.13
C LYS A 178 8.78 -21.46 15.54
N LYS A 179 8.27 -22.57 15.00
CA LYS A 179 8.79 -23.91 15.28
C LYS A 179 10.24 -24.08 14.80
N GLU A 180 10.57 -23.59 13.61
CA GLU A 180 11.94 -23.59 13.09
C GLU A 180 12.89 -22.79 13.99
N LEU A 181 12.48 -21.59 14.42
CA LEU A 181 13.29 -20.75 15.31
C LEU A 181 13.51 -21.40 16.66
N TYR A 182 12.47 -21.98 17.26
CA TYR A 182 12.58 -22.66 18.55
C TYR A 182 13.51 -23.87 18.48
N GLY A 183 13.47 -24.65 17.39
CA GLY A 183 14.36 -25.80 17.19
C GLY A 183 15.79 -25.44 16.76
N SER A 184 16.07 -24.15 16.51
CA SER A 184 17.41 -23.63 16.20
C SER A 184 18.10 -23.00 17.42
N LYS A 185 17.43 -22.97 18.59
CA LYS A 185 18.10 -22.79 19.89
C LYS A 185 19.00 -23.98 20.18
#